data_AF-A0A450WQC8-F1
#
_entry.id   AF-A0A450WQC8-F1
#
_cell.length_a   1.000
_cell.length_b   1.000
_cell.length_c   1.000
_cell.angle_alpha   90.00
_cell.angle_beta   90.00
_cell.angle_gamma   90.00
#
_symmetry.space_group_name_H-M   'P 1'
#
loop_
_entity.id
_entity.type
_entity.pdbx_description
1 polymer ?
#
loop_
_entity_poly.entity_id
_entity_poly.type
_entity_poly.pdbx_seq_one_letter_code
_entity_poly.pdbx_strand_id
1 'polypeptide(L)'
;MDNLGNYSFRYSYHYYFFVSKYLAEHIDANKETIAKVIDNLHKDENAYIAIFMSHHSKNSFVLDKVTENAKGLFEGYPSTKLNKEELGFFDEQAGMIIQAVLPPKNAAPAKERSERLKIQDKIEDAGITTTRGDEDYDDIEMKLRRSIKTVEVMGNIIKNRAGSLEKKILESTFEEGVEVYLQILASLFSLIKDERANKAIIDFISYRSDKISKDRERISREQLKKISERIFWNLNFLITYGLIDKIIHSLGSNKLSRIIDKVCDEKGTPVYFLIKHGISMWYNKNLQVDDIKERIEKDDFSEITRRMIRFMIVNHASMHVLNFEEMQRIESKFGISSRRLLTSQRKVTDKSKEESKERSKKKSR
;
A
#
# COMPACT_ATOMS: atom_id res chain seq x y z
N MET A 1 -27.85 26.81 -13.94
CA MET A 1 -29.28 26.84 -13.61
C MET A 1 -29.88 25.56 -14.12
N ASP A 2 -30.52 24.80 -13.25
CA ASP A 2 -31.43 23.75 -13.70
C ASP A 2 -32.76 24.38 -14.15
N ASN A 3 -33.66 23.57 -14.69
CA ASN A 3 -34.97 24.02 -15.17
C ASN A 3 -35.90 24.54 -14.04
N LEU A 4 -35.47 24.46 -12.77
CA LEU A 4 -36.19 24.93 -11.60
C LEU A 4 -35.60 26.22 -11.01
N GLY A 5 -34.56 26.79 -11.63
CA GLY A 5 -33.92 28.04 -11.17
C GLY A 5 -32.91 27.86 -10.04
N ASN A 6 -32.51 26.62 -9.72
CA ASN A 6 -31.51 26.36 -8.69
C ASN A 6 -30.09 26.67 -9.21
N TYR A 7 -29.24 27.10 -8.29
CA TYR A 7 -27.82 27.30 -8.51
C TYR A 7 -27.04 26.13 -7.89
N SER A 8 -26.05 25.64 -8.63
CA SER A 8 -25.14 24.59 -8.16
C SER A 8 -23.74 24.87 -8.69
N PHE A 9 -22.73 24.36 -7.98
CA PHE A 9 -21.36 24.38 -8.49
C PHE A 9 -21.22 23.37 -9.62
N ARG A 10 -20.60 23.79 -10.73
CA ARG A 10 -20.32 22.89 -11.86
C ARG A 10 -19.36 21.75 -11.49
N TYR A 11 -18.45 21.99 -10.55
CA TYR A 11 -17.53 20.97 -10.04
C TYR A 11 -17.48 21.03 -8.53
N SER A 12 -17.60 19.88 -7.86
CA SER A 12 -17.63 19.76 -6.39
C SER A 12 -16.40 20.37 -5.71
N TYR A 13 -15.24 20.35 -6.38
CA TYR A 13 -14.02 20.96 -5.87
C TYR A 13 -14.12 22.48 -5.64
N HIS A 14 -14.92 23.20 -6.44
CA HIS A 14 -15.16 24.64 -6.21
C HIS A 14 -15.95 24.85 -4.93
N TYR A 15 -16.96 24.02 -4.68
CA TYR A 15 -17.71 24.04 -3.42
C TYR A 15 -16.77 23.82 -2.23
N TYR A 16 -15.94 22.77 -2.26
CA TYR A 16 -14.99 22.48 -1.19
C TYR A 16 -14.02 23.65 -0.96
N PHE A 17 -13.51 24.27 -2.03
CA PHE A 17 -12.62 25.42 -1.94
C PHE A 17 -13.26 26.60 -1.20
N PHE A 18 -14.48 27.01 -1.59
CA PHE A 18 -15.14 28.18 -0.99
C PHE A 18 -15.56 27.93 0.47
N VAL A 19 -16.09 26.75 0.78
CA VAL A 19 -16.41 26.35 2.17
C VAL A 19 -15.16 26.42 3.03
N SER A 20 -14.06 25.84 2.54
CA SER A 20 -12.78 25.83 3.27
C SER A 20 -12.23 27.22 3.50
N LYS A 21 -12.33 28.11 2.50
CA LYS A 21 -11.91 29.50 2.63
C LYS A 21 -12.71 30.21 3.73
N TYR A 22 -14.04 30.08 3.71
CA TYR A 22 -14.91 30.69 4.71
C TYR A 22 -14.57 30.20 6.13
N LEU A 23 -14.44 28.88 6.32
CA LEU A 23 -14.09 28.29 7.61
C LEU A 23 -12.70 28.73 8.08
N ALA A 24 -11.72 28.83 7.18
CA ALA A 24 -10.36 29.25 7.49
C ALA A 24 -10.25 30.74 7.88
N GLU A 25 -11.07 31.61 7.28
CA GLU A 25 -11.13 33.05 7.61
C GLU A 25 -11.86 33.30 8.94
N HIS A 26 -12.73 32.38 9.36
CA HIS A 26 -13.58 32.51 10.57
C HIS A 26 -13.36 31.36 11.56
N ILE A 27 -12.11 30.89 11.72
CA ILE A 27 -11.78 29.69 12.52
C ILE A 27 -12.35 29.75 13.93
N ASP A 28 -12.17 30.87 14.64
CA ASP A 28 -12.56 30.96 16.05
C ASP A 28 -14.07 30.80 16.26
N ALA A 29 -14.89 31.29 15.34
CA ALA A 29 -16.34 31.13 15.38
C ALA A 29 -16.81 29.75 14.89
N ASN A 30 -15.95 28.99 14.19
CA ASN A 30 -16.32 27.75 13.52
C ASN A 30 -15.55 26.51 14.03
N LYS A 31 -14.90 26.59 15.20
CA LYS A 31 -14.10 25.47 15.75
C LYS A 31 -14.88 24.15 15.82
N GLU A 32 -16.15 24.19 16.22
CA GLU A 32 -16.99 22.99 16.30
C GLU A 32 -17.30 22.39 14.91
N THR A 33 -17.62 23.24 13.94
CA THR A 33 -17.84 22.81 12.55
C THR A 33 -16.58 22.20 11.95
N ILE A 34 -15.43 22.83 12.18
CA ILE A 34 -14.13 22.33 11.73
C ILE A 34 -13.81 20.99 12.40
N ALA A 35 -14.08 20.84 13.70
CA ALA A 35 -13.93 19.57 14.40
C ALA A 35 -14.81 18.49 13.76
N LYS A 36 -16.08 18.78 13.46
CA LYS A 36 -16.98 17.82 12.77
C LYS A 36 -16.46 17.42 11.39
N VAL A 37 -15.89 18.34 10.62
CA VAL A 37 -15.25 18.02 9.33
C VAL A 37 -14.08 17.06 9.53
N ILE A 38 -13.17 17.38 10.46
CA ILE A 38 -11.99 16.56 10.77
C ILE A 38 -12.37 15.21 11.38
N ASP A 39 -13.48 15.15 12.11
CA ASP A 39 -13.98 13.92 12.68
C ASP A 39 -14.71 13.02 11.67
N ASN A 40 -14.87 13.48 10.42
CA ASN A 40 -15.52 12.71 9.38
C ASN A 40 -14.66 12.66 8.11
N LEU A 41 -13.33 12.62 8.27
CA LEU A 41 -12.37 12.57 7.16
C LEU A 41 -12.45 11.31 6.31
N HIS A 42 -13.16 10.26 6.74
CA HIS A 42 -13.50 9.17 5.85
C HIS A 42 -14.28 9.68 4.63
N LYS A 43 -15.09 10.74 4.75
CA LYS A 43 -15.77 11.37 3.61
C LYS A 43 -14.78 12.20 2.79
N ASP A 44 -14.71 11.96 1.48
CA ASP A 44 -13.75 12.64 0.60
C ASP A 44 -13.97 14.16 0.55
N GLU A 45 -15.23 14.60 0.60
CA GLU A 45 -15.62 16.01 0.80
C GLU A 45 -14.85 16.65 1.98
N ASN A 46 -14.89 15.99 3.14
CA ASN A 46 -14.29 16.52 4.36
C ASN A 46 -12.76 16.52 4.27
N ALA A 47 -12.18 15.49 3.63
CA ALA A 47 -10.74 15.45 3.37
C ALA A 47 -10.28 16.60 2.48
N TYR A 48 -10.99 16.88 1.38
CA TYR A 48 -10.68 18.03 0.53
C TYR A 48 -10.85 19.36 1.27
N ILE A 49 -11.93 19.50 2.04
CA ILE A 49 -12.16 20.71 2.84
C ILE A 49 -11.01 20.93 3.84
N ALA A 50 -10.60 19.89 4.57
CA ALA A 50 -9.48 19.97 5.52
C ALA A 50 -8.16 20.38 4.86
N ILE A 51 -7.83 19.80 3.70
CA ILE A 51 -6.61 20.15 2.95
C ILE A 51 -6.64 21.63 2.54
N PHE A 52 -7.76 22.11 2.00
CA PHE A 52 -7.89 23.51 1.60
C PHE A 52 -7.89 24.48 2.77
N MET A 53 -8.54 24.15 3.89
CA MET A 53 -8.51 24.98 5.09
C MET A 53 -7.08 25.21 5.55
N SER A 54 -6.24 24.17 5.52
CA SER A 54 -4.83 24.27 5.89
C SER A 54 -4.01 25.20 4.99
N HIS A 55 -4.43 25.39 3.73
CA HIS A 55 -3.81 26.29 2.77
C HIS A 55 -4.24 27.74 3.01
N HIS A 56 -5.52 27.96 3.34
CA HIS A 56 -6.08 29.30 3.56
C HIS A 56 -5.76 29.89 4.94
N SER A 57 -5.29 29.08 5.90
CA SER A 57 -4.93 29.57 7.23
C SER A 57 -3.50 29.21 7.63
N LYS A 58 -2.79 30.17 8.23
CA LYS A 58 -1.50 29.92 8.89
C LYS A 58 -1.68 29.29 10.27
N ASN A 59 -2.87 29.36 10.85
CA ASN A 59 -3.20 28.80 12.16
C ASN A 59 -2.92 27.29 12.20
N SER A 60 -2.29 26.80 13.28
CA SER A 60 -2.00 25.39 13.47
C SER A 60 -3.24 24.56 13.81
N PHE A 61 -4.35 25.18 14.24
CA PHE A 61 -5.55 24.51 14.72
C PHE A 61 -6.03 23.34 13.85
N VAL A 62 -6.04 23.51 12.51
CA VAL A 62 -6.45 22.44 11.59
C VAL A 62 -5.46 21.28 11.66
N LEU A 63 -4.15 21.54 11.60
CA LEU A 63 -3.13 20.51 11.67
C LEU A 63 -3.13 19.82 13.05
N ASP A 64 -3.27 20.59 14.13
CA ASP A 64 -3.33 20.08 15.49
C ASP A 64 -4.52 19.14 15.66
N LYS A 65 -5.70 19.54 15.17
CA LYS A 65 -6.92 18.74 15.27
C LYS A 65 -6.89 17.49 14.39
N VAL A 66 -6.32 17.58 13.18
CA VAL A 66 -6.07 16.40 12.33
C VAL A 66 -5.10 15.43 13.02
N THR A 67 -4.05 15.94 13.65
CA THR A 67 -3.05 15.12 14.37
C THR A 67 -3.66 14.46 15.61
N GLU A 68 -4.50 15.19 16.37
CA GLU A 68 -5.28 14.65 17.49
C GLU A 68 -6.21 13.53 17.02
N ASN A 69 -6.91 13.74 15.90
CA ASN A 69 -7.77 12.72 15.30
C ASN A 69 -6.98 11.46 14.92
N ALA A 70 -5.78 11.63 14.37
CA ALA A 70 -4.91 10.52 13.97
C ALA A 70 -4.53 9.63 15.15
N LYS A 71 -4.11 10.25 16.27
CA LYS A 71 -3.69 9.58 17.51
C LYS A 71 -4.77 8.68 18.10
N GLY A 72 -6.03 9.12 18.09
CA GLY A 72 -7.14 8.41 18.74
C GLY A 72 -7.66 7.18 17.98
N LEU A 73 -7.26 6.96 16.73
CA LEU A 73 -7.87 5.89 15.92
C LEU A 73 -7.32 4.52 16.32
N PHE A 74 -6.01 4.28 16.34
CA PHE A 74 -5.45 2.96 16.63
C PHE A 74 -4.56 2.89 17.88
N GLU A 75 -4.78 3.81 18.83
CA GLU A 75 -4.01 3.95 20.08
C GLU A 75 -3.85 2.65 20.90
N GLY A 76 -4.80 1.72 20.80
CA GLY A 76 -4.77 0.44 21.51
C GLY A 76 -3.76 -0.58 20.98
N TYR A 77 -3.13 -0.33 19.83
CA TYR A 77 -2.14 -1.22 19.23
C TYR A 77 -0.73 -0.61 19.30
N PRO A 78 0.30 -1.40 19.62
CA PRO A 78 1.68 -0.92 19.52
C PRO A 78 2.07 -0.75 18.04
N SER A 79 3.05 0.09 17.77
CA SER A 79 3.57 0.25 16.41
C SER A 79 4.46 -0.92 16.00
N THR A 80 4.21 -1.47 14.82
CA THR A 80 5.04 -2.54 14.24
C THR A 80 6.45 -2.04 13.89
N LYS A 81 7.45 -2.91 14.02
CA LYS A 81 8.83 -2.68 13.60
C LYS A 81 9.17 -3.44 12.31
N LEU A 82 8.33 -4.42 11.94
CA LEU A 82 8.58 -5.39 10.87
C LEU A 82 9.95 -6.10 11.01
N ASN A 83 10.36 -6.34 12.25
CA ASN A 83 11.60 -7.05 12.56
C ASN A 83 11.36 -8.57 12.62
N LYS A 84 12.46 -9.32 12.67
CA LYS A 84 12.46 -10.79 12.73
C LYS A 84 11.68 -11.35 13.93
N GLU A 85 11.80 -10.71 15.09
CA GLU A 85 11.11 -11.13 16.33
C GLU A 85 9.59 -11.02 16.20
N GLU A 86 9.11 -9.90 15.66
CA GLU A 86 7.69 -9.63 15.52
C GLU A 86 7.02 -10.49 14.44
N LEU A 87 7.73 -10.72 13.34
CA LEU A 87 7.23 -11.40 12.14
C LEU A 87 7.58 -12.89 12.08
N GLY A 88 8.04 -13.51 13.17
CA GLY A 88 8.34 -14.94 13.20
C GLY A 88 7.21 -15.83 12.67
N PHE A 89 5.97 -15.57 13.09
CA PHE A 89 4.76 -16.27 12.62
C PHE A 89 4.55 -16.18 11.10
N PHE A 90 5.01 -15.08 10.48
CA PHE A 90 4.85 -14.83 9.05
C PHE A 90 6.05 -15.38 8.26
N ASP A 91 7.25 -15.33 8.84
CA ASP A 91 8.48 -15.86 8.25
C ASP A 91 8.41 -17.38 8.03
N GLU A 92 7.72 -18.12 8.89
CA GLU A 92 7.42 -19.56 8.68
C GLU A 92 6.75 -19.83 7.33
N GLN A 93 6.03 -18.85 6.80
CA GLN A 93 5.23 -18.93 5.59
C GLN A 93 5.91 -18.26 4.40
N ALA A 94 7.14 -17.73 4.57
CA ALA A 94 7.88 -17.02 3.54
C ALA A 94 8.03 -17.86 2.26
N GLY A 95 8.19 -19.19 2.38
CA GLY A 95 8.26 -20.11 1.24
C GLY A 95 7.01 -20.13 0.35
N MET A 96 5.84 -19.73 0.87
CA MET A 96 4.59 -19.63 0.11
C MET A 96 4.42 -18.29 -0.59
N ILE A 97 5.14 -17.26 -0.14
CA ILE A 97 5.01 -15.89 -0.68
C ILE A 97 5.61 -15.84 -2.08
N ILE A 98 4.89 -15.21 -2.99
CA ILE A 98 5.31 -15.00 -4.38
C ILE A 98 6.61 -14.20 -4.43
N GLN A 99 7.50 -14.59 -5.34
CA GLN A 99 8.77 -13.92 -5.52
C GLN A 99 8.61 -12.70 -6.43
N ALA A 100 9.31 -11.62 -6.10
CA ALA A 100 9.44 -10.48 -6.99
C ALA A 100 10.21 -10.89 -8.26
N VAL A 101 9.83 -10.36 -9.42
CA VAL A 101 10.45 -10.68 -10.72
C VAL A 101 10.72 -9.36 -11.45
N LEU A 102 11.95 -9.16 -11.91
CA LEU A 102 12.30 -7.96 -12.65
C LEU A 102 11.50 -7.86 -13.97
N PRO A 103 11.14 -6.65 -14.41
CA PRO A 103 10.54 -6.47 -15.72
C PRO A 103 11.47 -7.02 -16.82
N PRO A 104 10.92 -7.55 -17.92
CA PRO A 104 11.73 -8.07 -19.01
C PRO A 104 12.56 -6.94 -19.65
N LYS A 105 13.69 -7.28 -20.30
CA LYS A 105 14.62 -6.30 -20.89
C LYS A 105 13.97 -5.35 -21.92
N ASN A 106 12.89 -5.78 -22.56
CA ASN A 106 12.11 -4.99 -23.53
C ASN A 106 10.89 -4.30 -22.89
N ALA A 107 10.79 -4.26 -21.57
CA ALA A 107 9.75 -3.52 -20.89
C ALA A 107 9.86 -2.03 -21.22
N ALA A 108 8.72 -1.38 -21.36
CA ALA A 108 8.62 0.06 -21.57
C ALA A 108 8.03 0.71 -20.31
N PRO A 109 8.84 1.30 -19.42
CA PRO A 109 8.34 1.94 -18.20
C PRO A 109 7.27 3.01 -18.48
N ALA A 110 7.36 3.71 -19.61
CA ALA A 110 6.33 4.66 -20.03
C ALA A 110 4.95 4.00 -20.24
N LYS A 111 4.91 2.78 -20.79
CA LYS A 111 3.67 2.01 -20.97
C LYS A 111 3.09 1.59 -19.62
N GLU A 112 3.92 1.08 -18.72
CA GLU A 112 3.50 0.72 -17.36
C GLU A 112 2.88 1.92 -16.63
N ARG A 113 3.53 3.09 -16.68
CA ARG A 113 2.98 4.33 -16.12
C ARG A 113 1.62 4.69 -16.71
N SER A 114 1.48 4.62 -18.03
CA SER A 114 0.22 4.94 -18.70
C SER A 114 -0.91 3.98 -18.33
N GLU A 115 -0.63 2.67 -18.24
CA GLU A 115 -1.65 1.69 -17.84
C GLU A 115 -2.09 1.88 -16.38
N ARG A 116 -1.15 2.21 -15.48
CA ARG A 116 -1.51 2.53 -14.08
C ARG A 116 -2.36 3.78 -13.97
N LEU A 117 -2.06 4.84 -14.72
CA LEU A 117 -2.88 6.05 -14.76
C LEU A 117 -4.31 5.75 -15.23
N LYS A 118 -4.48 4.95 -16.29
CA LYS A 118 -5.82 4.54 -16.75
C LYS A 118 -6.61 3.75 -15.70
N ILE A 119 -5.93 2.94 -14.88
CA ILE A 119 -6.59 2.21 -13.78
C ILE A 119 -7.02 3.21 -12.70
N GLN A 120 -6.16 4.18 -12.37
CA GLN A 120 -6.47 5.22 -11.40
C GLN A 120 -7.68 6.06 -11.84
N ASP A 121 -7.69 6.54 -13.09
CA ASP A 121 -8.81 7.32 -13.65
C ASP A 121 -10.15 6.55 -13.51
N LYS A 122 -10.15 5.24 -13.82
CA LYS A 122 -11.33 4.39 -13.68
C LYS A 122 -11.81 4.25 -12.23
N ILE A 123 -10.88 4.20 -11.28
CA ILE A 123 -11.22 4.11 -9.85
C ILE A 123 -11.80 5.44 -9.36
N GLU A 124 -11.22 6.57 -9.78
CA GLU A 124 -11.71 7.91 -9.44
C GLU A 124 -13.11 8.17 -10.02
N ASP A 125 -13.32 7.82 -11.29
CA ASP A 125 -14.63 7.92 -11.96
C ASP A 125 -15.69 7.04 -11.28
N ALA A 126 -15.34 5.82 -10.87
CA ALA A 126 -16.24 4.92 -10.15
C ALA A 126 -16.56 5.43 -8.73
N GLY A 127 -15.62 6.12 -8.09
CA GLY A 127 -15.72 6.65 -6.72
C GLY A 127 -16.64 7.87 -6.57
N ILE A 128 -16.92 8.60 -7.64
CA ILE A 128 -17.92 9.70 -7.64
C ILE A 128 -19.36 9.16 -7.40
N THR A 129 -19.57 7.86 -7.61
CA THR A 129 -20.88 7.19 -7.51
C THR A 129 -21.12 6.36 -6.25
N THR A 130 -20.19 6.26 -5.30
CA THR A 130 -20.45 5.49 -4.07
C THR A 130 -21.24 6.32 -3.06
N THR A 131 -22.55 6.40 -3.28
CA THR A 131 -23.57 6.76 -2.28
C THR A 131 -23.73 5.62 -1.26
N ARG A 132 -22.68 5.29 -0.51
CA ARG A 132 -22.82 4.47 0.70
C ARG A 132 -23.02 5.41 1.88
N GLY A 133 -24.12 5.25 2.60
CA GLY A 133 -24.34 5.99 3.85
C GLY A 133 -23.34 5.56 4.90
N ASP A 134 -23.13 6.38 5.94
CA ASP A 134 -22.28 5.98 7.09
C ASP A 134 -22.81 4.68 7.75
N GLU A 135 -24.12 4.41 7.61
CA GLU A 135 -24.80 3.19 8.10
C GLU A 135 -24.41 1.90 7.35
N ASP A 136 -23.78 2.00 6.17
CA ASP A 136 -23.41 0.84 5.33
C ASP A 136 -22.03 0.27 5.68
N TYR A 137 -21.27 0.93 6.56
CA TYR A 137 -19.92 0.52 6.96
C TYR A 137 -19.95 -0.15 8.34
N ASP A 138 -19.24 -1.28 8.48
CA ASP A 138 -18.90 -1.79 9.83
C ASP A 138 -17.89 -0.84 10.50
N ASP A 139 -17.90 -0.77 11.84
CA ASP A 139 -17.13 0.19 12.64
C ASP A 139 -15.62 0.11 12.33
N ILE A 140 -15.10 -1.11 12.13
CA ILE A 140 -13.70 -1.35 11.78
C ILE A 140 -13.37 -0.82 10.37
N GLU A 141 -14.26 -1.00 9.39
CA GLU A 141 -14.05 -0.51 8.02
C GLU A 141 -14.02 1.02 7.98
N MET A 142 -15.00 1.65 8.66
CA MET A 142 -15.05 3.11 8.77
C MET A 142 -13.81 3.65 9.49
N LYS A 143 -13.41 3.02 10.60
CA LYS A 143 -12.23 3.39 11.38
C LYS A 143 -10.94 3.27 10.57
N LEU A 144 -10.77 2.19 9.80
CA LEU A 144 -9.64 2.01 8.89
C LEU A 144 -9.62 3.10 7.81
N ARG A 145 -10.76 3.34 7.15
CA ARG A 145 -10.88 4.35 6.09
C ARG A 145 -10.59 5.75 6.62
N ARG A 146 -11.14 6.10 7.78
CA ARG A 146 -10.88 7.38 8.47
C ARG A 146 -9.40 7.53 8.76
N SER A 147 -8.72 6.51 9.29
CA SER A 147 -7.29 6.58 9.61
C SER A 147 -6.43 6.83 8.38
N ILE A 148 -6.67 6.07 7.30
CA ILE A 148 -5.97 6.25 6.03
C ILE A 148 -6.18 7.68 5.51
N LYS A 149 -7.43 8.18 5.52
CA LYS A 149 -7.76 9.52 5.05
C LYS A 149 -7.16 10.62 5.93
N THR A 150 -7.16 10.45 7.24
CA THR A 150 -6.53 11.37 8.18
C THR A 150 -5.04 11.52 7.88
N VAL A 151 -4.31 10.41 7.67
CA VAL A 151 -2.88 10.49 7.32
C VAL A 151 -2.65 11.04 5.90
N GLU A 152 -3.53 10.74 4.93
CA GLU A 152 -3.49 11.38 3.60
C GLU A 152 -3.64 12.91 3.71
N VAL A 153 -4.55 13.40 4.57
CA VAL A 153 -4.72 14.84 4.85
C VAL A 153 -3.46 15.41 5.52
N MET A 154 -2.94 14.78 6.58
CA MET A 154 -1.70 15.21 7.24
C MET A 154 -0.55 15.34 6.24
N GLY A 155 -0.36 14.32 5.41
CA GLY A 155 0.62 14.28 4.35
C GLY A 155 0.48 15.42 3.36
N ASN A 156 -0.74 15.69 2.88
CA ASN A 156 -1.00 16.83 2.00
C ASN A 156 -0.67 18.18 2.66
N ILE A 157 -1.00 18.36 3.94
CA ILE A 157 -0.69 19.58 4.70
C ILE A 157 0.83 19.80 4.75
N ILE A 158 1.61 18.81 5.20
CA ILE A 158 3.06 18.96 5.36
C ILE A 158 3.78 19.11 4.01
N LYS A 159 3.28 18.49 2.94
CA LYS A 159 3.83 18.65 1.57
C LYS A 159 3.60 20.04 1.02
N ASN A 160 2.40 20.58 1.21
CA ASN A 160 2.03 21.90 0.70
C ASN A 160 2.67 23.02 1.52
N ARG A 161 2.88 22.80 2.81
CA ARG A 161 3.45 23.78 3.74
C ARG A 161 4.90 23.51 4.14
N ALA A 162 5.62 22.65 3.42
CA ALA A 162 7.00 22.25 3.69
C ALA A 162 7.98 23.43 3.87
N GLY A 163 7.74 24.56 3.19
CA GLY A 163 8.57 25.76 3.29
C GLY A 163 8.12 26.77 4.37
N SER A 164 6.97 26.55 5.00
CA SER A 164 6.35 27.51 5.94
C SER A 164 6.16 26.96 7.36
N LEU A 165 6.07 25.64 7.51
CA LEU A 165 6.00 24.99 8.82
C LEU A 165 7.40 24.85 9.42
N GLU A 166 7.47 24.92 10.74
CA GLU A 166 8.70 24.64 11.47
C GLU A 166 9.13 23.18 11.26
N LYS A 167 10.44 22.95 11.22
CA LYS A 167 11.01 21.61 11.00
C LYS A 167 10.51 20.59 12.02
N LYS A 168 10.43 20.98 13.29
CA LYS A 168 9.94 20.10 14.36
C LYS A 168 8.50 19.66 14.14
N ILE A 169 7.65 20.55 13.63
CA ILE A 169 6.25 20.22 13.30
C ILE A 169 6.19 19.26 12.11
N LEU A 170 7.04 19.48 11.09
CA LEU A 170 7.14 18.56 9.96
C LEU A 170 7.62 17.17 10.39
N GLU A 171 8.63 17.10 11.25
CA GLU A 171 9.17 15.87 11.82
C GLU A 171 8.10 15.12 12.62
N SER A 172 7.46 15.79 13.59
CA SER A 172 6.44 15.15 14.44
C SER A 172 5.20 14.73 13.66
N THR A 173 4.75 15.53 12.69
CA THR A 173 3.58 15.18 11.85
C THR A 173 3.90 13.99 10.93
N PHE A 174 5.09 13.96 10.34
CA PHE A 174 5.53 12.83 9.53
C PHE A 174 5.61 11.55 10.36
N GLU A 175 6.25 11.61 11.54
CA GLU A 175 6.35 10.50 12.46
C GLU A 175 4.96 9.99 12.87
N GLU A 176 4.08 10.87 13.36
CA GLU A 176 2.73 10.50 13.78
C GLU A 176 1.94 9.83 12.64
N GLY A 177 2.04 10.36 11.42
CA GLY A 177 1.40 9.74 10.26
C GLY A 177 1.93 8.34 9.98
N VAL A 178 3.24 8.10 10.15
CA VAL A 178 3.83 6.76 10.02
C VAL A 178 3.28 5.86 11.13
N GLU A 179 3.34 6.29 12.38
CA GLU A 179 2.92 5.51 13.55
C GLU A 179 1.47 5.00 13.41
N VAL A 180 0.52 5.82 12.94
CA VAL A 180 -0.87 5.37 12.69
C VAL A 180 -0.94 4.17 11.75
N TYR A 181 -0.20 4.20 10.63
CA TYR A 181 -0.15 3.05 9.72
C TYR A 181 0.53 1.83 10.35
N LEU A 182 1.53 2.04 11.20
CA LEU A 182 2.20 0.96 11.91
C LEU A 182 1.28 0.30 12.96
N GLN A 183 0.40 1.07 13.59
CA GLN A 183 -0.63 0.55 14.49
C GLN A 183 -1.72 -0.21 13.74
N ILE A 184 -2.13 0.28 12.55
CA ILE A 184 -3.02 -0.48 11.65
C ILE A 184 -2.40 -1.84 11.32
N LEU A 185 -1.11 -1.87 10.97
CA LEU A 185 -0.39 -3.11 10.70
C LEU A 185 -0.32 -4.04 11.91
N ALA A 186 -0.05 -3.52 13.10
CA ALA A 186 -0.05 -4.33 14.32
C ALA A 186 -1.44 -4.91 14.61
N SER A 187 -2.51 -4.14 14.37
CA SER A 187 -3.87 -4.66 14.46
C SER A 187 -4.10 -5.83 13.49
N LEU A 188 -3.65 -5.71 12.24
CA LEU A 188 -3.72 -6.78 11.26
C LEU A 188 -2.92 -8.02 11.70
N PHE A 189 -1.72 -7.84 12.24
CA PHE A 189 -0.90 -8.97 12.72
C PHE A 189 -1.52 -9.65 13.94
N SER A 190 -2.22 -8.93 14.81
CA SER A 190 -2.97 -9.57 15.90
C SER A 190 -4.06 -10.50 15.37
N LEU A 191 -4.75 -10.13 14.29
CA LEU A 191 -5.75 -10.97 13.63
C LEU A 191 -5.11 -12.20 12.97
N ILE A 192 -3.97 -12.02 12.29
CA ILE A 192 -3.27 -13.12 11.62
C ILE A 192 -2.61 -14.09 12.63
N LYS A 193 -2.35 -13.67 13.87
CA LYS A 193 -1.84 -14.56 14.92
C LYS A 193 -2.91 -15.50 15.48
N ASP A 194 -4.19 -15.28 15.20
CA ASP A 194 -5.27 -16.21 15.59
C ASP A 194 -5.39 -17.36 14.59
N GLU A 195 -4.80 -18.51 14.94
CA GLU A 195 -4.83 -19.72 14.12
C GLU A 195 -6.23 -20.24 13.82
N ARG A 196 -7.19 -20.06 14.74
CA ARG A 196 -8.56 -20.56 14.56
C ARG A 196 -9.29 -19.69 13.53
N ALA A 197 -9.16 -18.37 13.65
CA ALA A 197 -9.72 -17.42 12.69
C ALA A 197 -9.11 -17.66 11.29
N ASN A 198 -7.78 -17.82 11.21
CA ASN A 198 -7.09 -18.12 9.96
C ASN A 198 -7.62 -19.37 9.28
N LYS A 199 -7.82 -20.45 10.05
CA LYS A 199 -8.36 -21.71 9.51
C LYS A 199 -9.74 -21.53 8.90
N ALA A 200 -10.64 -20.78 9.57
CA ALA A 200 -11.97 -20.48 9.03
C ALA A 200 -11.90 -19.70 7.71
N ILE A 201 -10.99 -18.71 7.61
CA ILE A 201 -10.79 -17.93 6.38
C ILE A 201 -10.22 -18.82 5.27
N ILE A 202 -9.24 -19.67 5.56
CA ILE A 202 -8.64 -20.60 4.59
C ILE A 202 -9.69 -21.59 4.08
N ASP A 203 -10.52 -22.15 4.95
CA ASP A 203 -11.61 -23.05 4.58
C ASP A 203 -12.65 -22.33 3.70
N PHE A 204 -12.95 -21.06 3.99
CA PHE A 204 -13.81 -20.23 3.14
C PHE A 204 -13.20 -19.99 1.76
N ILE A 205 -11.91 -19.63 1.67
CA ILE A 205 -11.19 -19.48 0.39
C ILE A 205 -11.22 -20.79 -0.40
N SER A 206 -11.04 -21.92 0.27
CA SER A 206 -11.08 -23.25 -0.34
C SER A 206 -12.46 -23.56 -0.93
N TYR A 207 -13.53 -23.29 -0.17
CA TYR A 207 -14.91 -23.44 -0.62
C TYR A 207 -15.22 -22.55 -1.84
N ARG A 208 -14.79 -21.28 -1.82
CA ARG A 208 -14.99 -20.35 -2.95
C ARG A 208 -14.20 -20.79 -4.18
N SER A 209 -12.98 -21.27 -4.00
CA SER A 209 -12.11 -21.75 -5.09
C SER A 209 -12.70 -22.99 -5.77
N ASP A 210 -13.22 -23.95 -4.98
CA ASP A 210 -13.91 -25.13 -5.51
C ASP A 210 -15.10 -24.74 -6.41
N LYS A 211 -15.93 -23.78 -5.95
CA LYS A 211 -17.09 -23.28 -6.71
C LYS A 211 -16.72 -22.67 -8.06
N ILE A 212 -15.58 -21.97 -8.15
CA ILE A 212 -15.09 -21.36 -9.39
C ILE A 212 -14.46 -22.41 -10.32
N SER A 213 -13.87 -23.47 -9.76
CA SER A 213 -13.16 -24.51 -10.53
C SER A 213 -14.05 -25.56 -11.20
N LYS A 214 -15.37 -25.53 -11.02
CA LYS A 214 -16.29 -26.58 -11.51
C LYS A 214 -16.27 -26.82 -13.03
N ASP A 215 -15.71 -25.90 -13.81
CA ASP A 215 -15.52 -26.01 -15.27
C ASP A 215 -14.11 -26.46 -15.70
N ARG A 216 -13.23 -26.85 -14.75
CA ARG A 216 -11.89 -27.41 -15.03
C ARG A 216 -11.65 -28.70 -14.24
N GLU A 217 -10.64 -29.47 -14.63
CA GLU A 217 -10.20 -30.74 -14.01
C GLU A 217 -10.37 -30.76 -12.48
N ARG A 218 -10.97 -31.82 -11.93
CA ARG A 218 -11.21 -32.00 -10.48
C ARG A 218 -9.89 -31.90 -9.70
N ILE A 219 -9.69 -30.76 -9.04
CA ILE A 219 -8.58 -30.54 -8.09
C ILE A 219 -8.90 -31.33 -6.80
N SER A 220 -7.90 -32.00 -6.19
CA SER A 220 -8.12 -32.71 -4.93
C SER A 220 -8.39 -31.74 -3.77
N ARG A 221 -9.07 -32.18 -2.71
CA ARG A 221 -9.31 -31.34 -1.52
C ARG A 221 -8.02 -30.89 -0.86
N GLU A 222 -7.02 -31.76 -0.81
CA GLU A 222 -5.69 -31.44 -0.26
C GLU A 222 -4.97 -30.38 -1.10
N GLN A 223 -5.08 -30.45 -2.43
CA GLN A 223 -4.53 -29.45 -3.33
C GLN A 223 -5.25 -28.10 -3.18
N LEU A 224 -6.59 -28.10 -3.11
CA LEU A 224 -7.38 -26.89 -2.86
C LEU A 224 -7.01 -26.21 -1.54
N LYS A 225 -6.81 -26.99 -0.48
CA LYS A 225 -6.36 -26.46 0.81
C LYS A 225 -5.00 -25.77 0.69
N LYS A 226 -4.00 -26.40 0.07
CA LYS A 226 -2.67 -25.80 -0.15
C LYS A 226 -2.72 -24.53 -1.00
N ILE A 227 -3.58 -24.50 -2.01
CA ILE A 227 -3.81 -23.29 -2.82
C ILE A 227 -4.40 -22.18 -1.95
N SER A 228 -5.37 -22.51 -1.10
CA SER A 228 -6.06 -21.56 -0.23
C SER A 228 -5.14 -20.98 0.84
N GLU A 229 -4.29 -21.81 1.46
CA GLU A 229 -3.21 -21.37 2.37
C GLU A 229 -2.28 -20.39 1.65
N ARG A 230 -1.85 -20.71 0.43
CA ARG A 230 -1.00 -19.82 -0.37
C ARG A 230 -1.71 -18.50 -0.67
N ILE A 231 -2.98 -18.52 -1.06
CA ILE A 231 -3.76 -17.30 -1.32
C ILE A 231 -3.85 -16.46 -0.05
N PHE A 232 -4.18 -17.06 1.09
CA PHE A 232 -4.29 -16.39 2.38
C PHE A 232 -2.99 -15.66 2.74
N TRP A 233 -1.84 -16.35 2.72
CA TRP A 233 -0.56 -15.74 3.08
C TRP A 233 -0.09 -14.68 2.09
N ASN A 234 -0.33 -14.89 0.78
CA ASN A 234 0.00 -13.87 -0.23
C ASN A 234 -0.92 -12.64 -0.11
N LEU A 235 -2.20 -12.82 0.23
CA LEU A 235 -3.11 -11.70 0.44
C LEU A 235 -2.67 -10.85 1.63
N ASN A 236 -2.34 -11.48 2.76
CA ASN A 236 -1.81 -10.78 3.92
C ASN A 236 -0.50 -10.05 3.60
N PHE A 237 0.39 -10.68 2.82
CA PHE A 237 1.63 -10.05 2.37
C PHE A 237 1.36 -8.81 1.51
N LEU A 238 0.42 -8.90 0.57
CA LEU A 238 0.03 -7.80 -0.30
C LEU A 238 -0.64 -6.67 0.48
N ILE A 239 -1.45 -6.96 1.50
CA ILE A 239 -2.06 -5.95 2.37
C ILE A 239 -0.97 -5.24 3.18
N THR A 240 -0.03 -5.98 3.78
CA THR A 240 1.09 -5.37 4.51
C THR A 240 1.95 -4.50 3.61
N TYR A 241 2.34 -5.00 2.43
CA TYR A 241 3.06 -4.22 1.42
C TYR A 241 2.25 -2.99 0.98
N GLY A 242 0.95 -3.13 0.75
CA GLY A 242 0.06 -2.05 0.34
C GLY A 242 -0.08 -0.95 1.39
N LEU A 243 -0.06 -1.29 2.67
CA LEU A 243 -0.04 -0.30 3.76
C LEU A 243 1.29 0.46 3.81
N ILE A 244 2.43 -0.22 3.63
CA ILE A 244 3.73 0.47 3.49
C ILE A 244 3.75 1.37 2.26
N ASP A 245 3.23 0.91 1.13
CA ASP A 245 3.07 1.72 -0.08
C ASP A 245 2.15 2.93 0.17
N LYS A 246 1.09 2.77 0.97
CA LYS A 246 0.24 3.88 1.39
C LYS A 246 0.95 4.89 2.28
N ILE A 247 1.85 4.48 3.19
CA ILE A 247 2.71 5.41 3.94
C ILE A 247 3.55 6.24 2.97
N ILE A 248 4.23 5.58 2.04
CA ILE A 248 5.10 6.21 1.05
C ILE A 248 4.33 7.27 0.26
N HIS A 249 3.15 6.92 -0.26
CA HIS A 249 2.35 7.86 -1.07
C HIS A 249 1.68 8.95 -0.23
N SER A 250 1.21 8.64 0.98
CA SER A 250 0.55 9.63 1.85
C SER A 250 1.52 10.69 2.34
N LEU A 251 2.71 10.29 2.81
CA LEU A 251 3.64 11.18 3.52
C LEU A 251 4.87 11.58 2.70
N GLY A 252 5.26 10.78 1.71
CA GLY A 252 6.47 11.00 0.93
C GLY A 252 6.43 12.26 0.06
N SER A 253 7.57 12.94 -0.04
CA SER A 253 7.80 14.05 -0.97
C SER A 253 9.30 14.35 -1.08
N ASN A 254 9.73 14.78 -2.27
CA ASN A 254 11.09 15.31 -2.47
C ASN A 254 11.34 16.62 -1.68
N LYS A 255 10.29 17.36 -1.31
CA LYS A 255 10.40 18.57 -0.47
C LYS A 255 10.71 18.25 0.99
N LEU A 256 10.44 17.01 1.43
CA LEU A 256 10.56 16.58 2.82
C LEU A 256 11.75 15.65 3.05
N SER A 257 12.64 15.43 2.07
CA SER A 257 13.66 14.39 2.15
C SER A 257 14.54 14.48 3.41
N ARG A 258 14.98 15.68 3.82
CA ARG A 258 15.76 15.85 5.06
C ARG A 258 14.99 15.49 6.33
N ILE A 259 13.68 15.75 6.35
CA ILE A 259 12.79 15.42 7.47
C ILE A 259 12.63 13.90 7.55
N ILE A 260 12.34 13.28 6.40
CA ILE A 260 12.18 11.82 6.26
C ILE A 260 13.47 11.11 6.67
N ASP A 261 14.62 11.51 6.13
CA ASP A 261 15.91 10.90 6.43
C ASP A 261 16.19 10.95 7.93
N LYS A 262 16.04 12.13 8.54
CA LYS A 262 16.27 12.32 9.97
C LYS A 262 15.38 11.41 10.82
N VAL A 263 14.06 11.47 10.63
CA VAL A 263 13.10 10.68 11.46
C VAL A 263 13.34 9.18 11.27
N CYS A 264 13.52 8.73 10.03
CA CYS A 264 13.75 7.32 9.74
C CYS A 264 15.08 6.80 10.29
N ASP A 265 16.15 7.60 10.22
CA ASP A 265 17.46 7.23 10.73
C ASP A 265 17.51 7.22 12.27
N GLU A 266 16.80 8.16 12.92
CA GLU A 266 16.65 8.18 14.38
C GLU A 266 15.89 6.95 14.91
N LYS A 267 14.85 6.49 14.20
CA LYS A 267 14.09 5.29 14.56
C LYS A 267 14.84 3.99 14.29
N GLY A 268 15.53 3.90 13.15
CA GLY A 268 16.47 2.81 12.83
C GLY A 268 15.87 1.40 12.66
N THR A 269 14.53 1.24 12.68
CA THR A 269 13.87 -0.07 12.56
C THR A 269 13.74 -0.53 11.10
N PRO A 270 13.53 -1.84 10.84
CA PRO A 270 13.31 -2.34 9.48
C PRO A 270 12.18 -1.65 8.73
N VAL A 271 11.05 -1.35 9.39
CA VAL A 271 9.94 -0.64 8.72
C VAL A 271 10.28 0.80 8.35
N TYR A 272 10.95 1.55 9.23
CA TYR A 272 11.37 2.92 8.91
C TYR A 272 12.41 2.94 7.79
N PHE A 273 13.24 1.90 7.69
CA PHE A 273 14.13 1.69 6.55
C PHE A 273 13.37 1.45 5.24
N LEU A 274 12.33 0.59 5.24
CA LEU A 274 11.46 0.41 4.07
C LEU A 274 10.84 1.73 3.64
N ILE A 275 10.28 2.50 4.59
CA ILE A 275 9.61 3.77 4.31
C ILE A 275 10.59 4.77 3.69
N LYS A 276 11.76 4.98 4.29
CA LYS A 276 12.80 5.89 3.78
C LYS A 276 13.18 5.55 2.34
N HIS A 277 13.55 4.30 2.08
CA HIS A 277 13.98 3.88 0.74
C HIS A 277 12.83 3.83 -0.26
N GLY A 278 11.61 3.52 0.18
CA GLY A 278 10.41 3.62 -0.64
C GLY A 278 10.12 5.03 -1.12
N ILE A 279 10.18 5.99 -0.21
CA ILE A 279 10.02 7.41 -0.53
C ILE A 279 11.14 7.88 -1.46
N SER A 280 12.40 7.50 -1.19
CA SER A 280 13.54 7.84 -2.04
C SER A 280 13.40 7.27 -3.47
N MET A 281 13.00 6.00 -3.60
CA MET A 281 12.77 5.35 -4.89
C MET A 281 11.65 6.00 -5.69
N TRP A 282 10.57 6.44 -5.04
CA TRP A 282 9.41 7.02 -5.72
C TRP A 282 9.58 8.50 -6.03
N TYR A 283 9.88 9.32 -5.01
CA TYR A 283 9.88 10.78 -5.13
C TYR A 283 11.22 11.35 -5.58
N ASN A 284 12.33 10.71 -5.21
CA ASN A 284 13.67 11.15 -5.59
C ASN A 284 14.23 10.36 -6.78
N LYS A 285 13.50 9.33 -7.25
CA LYS A 285 13.92 8.41 -8.32
C LYS A 285 15.29 7.79 -8.04
N ASN A 286 15.60 7.60 -6.77
CA ASN A 286 16.92 7.17 -6.31
C ASN A 286 16.83 5.78 -5.68
N LEU A 287 17.46 4.80 -6.32
CA LEU A 287 17.60 3.44 -5.81
C LEU A 287 19.02 3.22 -5.29
N GLN A 288 19.17 3.25 -3.96
CA GLN A 288 20.45 3.04 -3.27
C GLN A 288 20.75 1.54 -3.12
N VAL A 289 21.11 0.89 -4.23
CA VAL A 289 21.32 -0.57 -4.30
C VAL A 289 22.28 -1.10 -3.23
N ASP A 290 23.40 -0.42 -3.00
CA ASP A 290 24.44 -0.89 -2.07
C ASP A 290 23.98 -0.76 -0.62
N ASP A 291 23.51 0.42 -0.23
CA ASP A 291 22.99 0.70 1.11
C ASP A 291 21.87 -0.27 1.48
N ILE A 292 20.97 -0.54 0.53
CA ILE A 292 19.89 -1.52 0.71
C ILE A 292 20.46 -2.92 0.92
N LYS A 293 21.39 -3.35 0.08
CA LYS A 293 21.98 -4.69 0.17
C LYS A 293 22.69 -4.90 1.52
N GLU A 294 23.46 -3.93 1.97
CA GLU A 294 24.16 -4.00 3.25
C GLU A 294 23.18 -4.04 4.43
N ARG A 295 22.15 -3.19 4.44
CA ARG A 295 21.24 -3.10 5.58
C ARG A 295 20.37 -4.33 5.77
N ILE A 296 19.88 -4.94 4.68
CA ILE A 296 18.92 -6.05 4.76
C ILE A 296 19.58 -7.38 5.19
N GLU A 297 20.90 -7.46 5.14
CA GLU A 297 21.69 -8.61 5.59
C GLU A 297 21.84 -8.66 7.12
N LYS A 298 21.54 -7.57 7.82
CA LYS A 298 21.48 -7.57 9.30
C LYS A 298 20.38 -8.52 9.79
N ASP A 299 20.60 -9.09 10.99
CA ASP A 299 19.73 -10.14 11.54
C ASP A 299 18.37 -9.65 12.03
N ASP A 300 18.20 -8.34 12.21
CA ASP A 300 16.93 -7.75 12.64
C ASP A 300 15.85 -7.78 11.56
N PHE A 301 16.22 -7.98 10.29
CA PHE A 301 15.28 -8.10 9.17
C PHE A 301 14.67 -9.49 9.11
N SER A 302 13.33 -9.55 9.10
CA SER A 302 12.59 -10.77 8.78
C SER A 302 12.69 -11.12 7.30
N GLU A 303 12.44 -12.38 6.94
CA GLU A 303 12.42 -12.79 5.52
C GLU A 303 11.25 -12.14 4.77
N ILE A 304 10.12 -11.93 5.44
CA ILE A 304 8.97 -11.20 4.89
C ILE A 304 9.35 -9.74 4.58
N THR A 305 10.06 -9.05 5.46
CA THR A 305 10.53 -7.67 5.24
C THR A 305 11.56 -7.61 4.11
N ARG A 306 12.48 -8.59 4.03
CA ARG A 306 13.40 -8.74 2.89
C ARG A 306 12.66 -8.97 1.57
N ARG A 307 11.52 -9.66 1.58
CA ARG A 307 10.67 -9.81 0.40
C ARG A 307 10.01 -8.49 0.03
N MET A 308 9.48 -7.73 0.98
CA MET A 308 8.86 -6.43 0.71
C MET A 308 9.82 -5.50 -0.02
N ILE A 309 11.07 -5.34 0.43
CA ILE A 309 12.02 -4.46 -0.25
C ILE A 309 12.36 -4.95 -1.67
N ARG A 310 12.43 -6.27 -1.91
CA ARG A 310 12.59 -6.81 -3.28
C ARG A 310 11.39 -6.43 -4.17
N PHE A 311 10.17 -6.44 -3.64
CA PHE A 311 8.99 -5.95 -4.36
C PHE A 311 9.07 -4.46 -4.66
N MET A 312 9.53 -3.64 -3.71
CA MET A 312 9.71 -2.19 -3.90
C MET A 312 10.74 -1.91 -5.01
N ILE A 313 11.86 -2.65 -5.02
CA ILE A 313 12.90 -2.55 -6.06
C ILE A 313 12.32 -2.91 -7.44
N VAL A 314 11.57 -4.02 -7.54
CA VAL A 314 10.92 -4.41 -8.81
C VAL A 314 9.89 -3.38 -9.26
N ASN A 315 9.12 -2.81 -8.32
CA ASN A 315 8.16 -1.76 -8.62
C ASN A 315 8.86 -0.51 -9.17
N HIS A 316 9.98 -0.10 -8.56
CA HIS A 316 10.80 0.99 -9.05
C HIS A 316 11.34 0.70 -10.47
N ALA A 317 11.93 -0.48 -10.69
CA ALA A 317 12.46 -0.91 -11.99
C ALA A 317 11.39 -0.99 -13.09
N SER A 318 10.13 -1.25 -12.73
CA SER A 318 9.01 -1.29 -13.69
C SER A 318 8.55 0.11 -14.11
N MET A 319 8.79 1.12 -13.29
CA MET A 319 8.28 2.49 -13.46
C MET A 319 9.33 3.49 -13.95
N HIS A 320 10.61 3.12 -13.89
CA HIS A 320 11.76 3.95 -14.25
C HIS A 320 12.62 3.30 -15.32
N VAL A 321 13.26 4.13 -16.14
CA VAL A 321 14.24 3.64 -17.12
C VAL A 321 15.52 3.33 -16.37
N LEU A 322 15.90 2.06 -16.36
CA LEU A 322 17.18 1.58 -15.82
C LEU A 322 18.04 1.06 -16.97
N ASN A 323 19.33 1.35 -16.92
CA ASN A 323 20.26 0.82 -17.91
C ASN A 323 20.57 -0.68 -17.65
N PHE A 324 21.24 -1.32 -18.60
CA PHE A 324 21.53 -2.75 -18.51
C PHE A 324 22.42 -3.11 -17.30
N GLU A 325 23.40 -2.26 -17.00
CA GLU A 325 24.34 -2.46 -15.90
C GLU A 325 23.62 -2.38 -14.54
N GLU A 326 22.74 -1.40 -14.36
CA GLU A 326 21.90 -1.25 -13.18
C GLU A 326 20.99 -2.46 -12.97
N MET A 327 20.34 -2.94 -14.03
CA MET A 327 19.49 -4.13 -13.96
C MET A 327 20.28 -5.39 -13.59
N GLN A 328 21.48 -5.58 -14.16
CA GLN A 328 22.34 -6.71 -13.83
C GLN A 328 22.89 -6.62 -12.38
N ARG A 329 23.17 -5.40 -11.91
CA ARG A 329 23.58 -5.13 -10.53
C ARG A 329 22.45 -5.46 -9.54
N ILE A 330 21.20 -5.09 -9.87
CA ILE A 330 20.02 -5.45 -9.06
C ILE A 330 19.83 -6.98 -9.04
N GLU A 331 19.87 -7.63 -10.21
CA GLU A 331 19.71 -9.08 -10.32
C GLU A 331 20.75 -9.83 -9.49
N SER A 332 22.02 -9.43 -9.58
CA SER A 332 23.11 -10.08 -8.85
C SER A 332 23.07 -9.85 -7.33
N LYS A 333 22.77 -8.63 -6.88
CA LYS A 333 22.76 -8.32 -5.43
C LYS A 333 21.54 -8.85 -4.70
N PHE A 334 20.37 -8.87 -5.34
CA PHE A 334 19.12 -9.24 -4.70
C PHE A 334 18.59 -10.63 -5.10
N GLY A 335 19.21 -11.28 -6.08
CA GLY A 335 18.79 -12.59 -6.59
C GLY A 335 17.42 -12.54 -7.31
N ILE A 336 17.06 -11.38 -7.88
CA ILE A 336 15.76 -11.16 -8.52
C ILE A 336 15.89 -11.44 -10.01
N SER A 337 15.40 -12.61 -10.45
CA SER A 337 15.45 -13.03 -11.85
C SER A 337 14.66 -12.08 -12.76
N SER A 338 15.19 -11.79 -13.96
CA SER A 338 14.44 -11.16 -15.06
C SER A 338 13.62 -12.16 -15.88
N ARG A 339 13.84 -13.47 -15.69
CA ARG A 339 13.06 -14.53 -16.31
C ARG A 339 11.80 -14.74 -15.48
N ARG A 340 10.63 -14.48 -16.07
CA ARG A 340 9.36 -14.96 -15.51
C ARG A 340 9.50 -16.46 -15.26
N LEU A 341 9.24 -16.90 -14.04
CA LEU A 341 9.00 -18.32 -13.77
C LEU A 341 7.82 -18.72 -14.66
N LEU A 342 8.12 -19.34 -15.80
CA LEU A 342 7.13 -20.14 -16.51
C LEU A 342 6.78 -21.26 -15.54
N THR A 343 5.67 -21.12 -14.83
CA THR A 343 5.12 -22.17 -13.97
C THR A 343 5.13 -23.45 -14.78
N SER A 344 5.75 -24.49 -14.22
CA SER A 344 6.08 -25.76 -14.87
C SER A 344 4.85 -26.49 -15.44
N GLN A 345 4.38 -26.10 -16.62
CA GLN A 345 3.46 -26.90 -17.44
C GLN A 345 4.20 -27.65 -18.56
N ARG A 346 5.52 -27.49 -18.69
CA ARG A 346 6.32 -28.17 -19.73
C ARG A 346 6.75 -29.61 -19.41
N LYS A 347 6.51 -30.15 -18.21
CA LYS A 347 6.87 -31.56 -17.91
C LYS A 347 5.78 -32.59 -18.21
N VAL A 348 4.57 -32.18 -18.60
CA VAL A 348 3.49 -33.13 -18.97
C VAL A 348 3.37 -33.30 -20.49
N THR A 349 3.84 -32.33 -21.27
CA THR A 349 3.72 -32.33 -22.73
C THR A 349 4.81 -33.12 -23.47
N ASP A 350 5.96 -33.40 -22.85
CA ASP A 350 7.01 -34.22 -23.48
C ASP A 350 6.81 -35.73 -23.26
N LYS A 351 6.32 -36.18 -22.09
CA LYS A 351 5.99 -37.60 -21.87
C LYS A 351 4.85 -38.09 -22.76
N SER A 352 3.83 -37.26 -22.98
CA SER A 352 2.70 -37.61 -23.86
C SER A 352 3.06 -37.65 -25.35
N LYS A 353 4.13 -36.95 -25.77
CA LYS A 353 4.67 -37.01 -27.14
C LYS A 353 5.62 -38.20 -27.37
N GLU A 354 6.33 -38.65 -26.34
CA GLU A 354 7.13 -39.88 -26.42
C GLU A 354 6.24 -41.13 -26.42
N GLU A 355 5.23 -41.21 -25.55
CA GLU A 355 4.31 -42.36 -25.50
C GLU A 355 3.43 -42.50 -26.76
N SER A 356 3.09 -41.38 -27.43
CA SER A 356 2.34 -41.41 -28.69
C SER A 356 3.20 -41.79 -29.91
N LYS A 357 4.50 -41.44 -29.91
CA LYS A 357 5.46 -41.90 -30.93
C LYS A 357 5.82 -43.38 -30.78
N GLU A 358 5.83 -43.89 -29.55
CA GLU A 358 6.12 -45.31 -29.30
C GLU A 358 4.91 -46.21 -29.66
N ARG A 359 3.68 -45.72 -29.43
CA ARG A 359 2.44 -46.40 -29.87
C ARG A 359 2.24 -46.41 -31.39
N SER A 360 2.71 -45.40 -32.12
CA SER A 360 2.61 -45.38 -33.60
C SER A 360 3.65 -46.28 -34.28
N LYS A 361 4.84 -46.46 -33.68
CA LYS A 361 5.84 -47.44 -34.15
C LYS A 361 5.45 -48.89 -33.91
N LYS A 362 4.67 -49.19 -32.86
CA LYS A 362 4.15 -50.55 -32.58
C LYS A 362 2.95 -50.97 -33.44
N LYS A 363 2.31 -50.04 -34.16
CA LYS A 363 1.20 -50.34 -35.08
C LYS A 363 1.62 -50.45 -36.56
N SER A 364 2.90 -50.24 -36.86
CA SER A 364 3.48 -50.27 -38.22
C SER A 364 4.50 -51.40 -38.43
N ARG A 365 4.53 -52.36 -37.51
CA ARG A 365 5.14 -53.69 -37.64
C ARG A 365 4.08 -54.71 -37.26
#